data_AF-A0A916I2Q3-F1
#
_entry.id   AF-A0A916I2Q3-F1
#
_cell.length_a   1.000
_cell.length_b   1.000
_cell.length_c   1.000
_cell.angle_alpha   90.00
_cell.angle_beta   90.00
_cell.angle_gamma   90.00
#
_symmetry.space_group_name_H-M   'P 1'
#
loop_
_entity.id
_entity.type
_entity.pdbx_description
1 polymer ?
#
loop_
_entity_poly.entity_id
_entity_poly.type
_entity_poly.pdbx_seq_one_letter_code
_entity_poly.pdbx_strand_id
1 'polypeptide(L)'
;MKPNQFRNSKAGKAIRTQTGYWAFIPAPLPPEIEWTTPLILALSDADRELSKLTTLAGNFPFPHLLTQPFMRREAVLSSRIEGTRASLVDLYNYESAQLSFLEPTDDVREVHNYVLALDYGLERLETLPVSLRLIREIHARLMEGVRGGHLTPGKFSET
;
A
#
# COMPACT_ATOMS: atom_id res chain seq x y z
N MET A 1 -19.27 4.29 10.79
CA MET A 1 -19.67 3.31 9.75
C MET A 1 -21.15 3.43 9.45
N LYS A 2 -21.60 3.41 8.18
CA LYS A 2 -23.02 3.41 7.80
C LYS A 2 -23.49 1.97 7.54
N PRO A 3 -24.19 1.29 8.49
CA PRO A 3 -24.49 -0.15 8.38
C PRO A 3 -25.36 -0.50 7.16
N ASN A 4 -26.15 0.45 6.65
CA ASN A 4 -26.98 0.26 5.47
C ASN A 4 -26.17 0.01 4.18
N GLN A 5 -24.90 0.42 4.13
CA GLN A 5 -24.02 0.16 2.97
C GLN A 5 -23.54 -1.29 2.90
N PHE A 6 -23.73 -2.08 3.96
CA PHE A 6 -23.27 -3.47 4.06
C PHE A 6 -24.43 -4.47 4.19
N ARG A 7 -25.67 -4.03 3.96
CA ARG A 7 -26.83 -4.93 3.87
C ARG A 7 -26.69 -5.75 2.59
N ASN A 8 -26.66 -7.09 2.72
CA ASN A 8 -26.52 -8.05 1.62
C ASN A 8 -25.18 -8.02 0.85
N SER A 9 -24.09 -7.61 1.50
CA SER A 9 -22.77 -7.62 0.86
C SER A 9 -22.18 -9.04 0.82
N LYS A 10 -21.68 -9.48 -0.35
CA LYS A 10 -20.83 -10.68 -0.47
C LYS A 10 -19.52 -10.55 0.34
N ALA A 11 -19.08 -9.32 0.63
CA ALA A 11 -17.83 -9.06 1.33
C ALA A 11 -17.91 -9.26 2.86
N GLY A 12 -19.10 -9.32 3.44
CA GLY A 12 -19.27 -9.45 4.89
C GLY A 12 -20.52 -8.77 5.43
N LYS A 13 -20.60 -8.64 6.75
CA LYS A 13 -21.79 -8.15 7.46
C LYS A 13 -21.46 -7.14 8.56
N ALA A 14 -22.30 -6.11 8.67
CA ALA A 14 -22.29 -5.18 9.79
C ALA A 14 -23.02 -5.79 10.98
N ILE A 15 -22.35 -5.90 12.13
CA ILE A 15 -22.95 -6.32 13.40
C ILE A 15 -22.93 -5.17 14.41
N ARG A 16 -23.89 -5.18 15.34
CA ARG A 16 -23.86 -4.29 16.50
C ARG A 16 -23.13 -5.01 17.64
N THR A 17 -22.09 -4.41 18.17
CA THR A 17 -21.31 -4.97 19.28
C THR A 17 -22.10 -4.86 20.60
N GLN A 18 -21.69 -5.63 21.61
CA GLN A 18 -22.30 -5.57 22.95
C GLN A 18 -22.15 -4.20 23.61
N THR A 19 -21.08 -3.47 23.26
CA THR A 19 -20.78 -2.10 23.68
C THR A 19 -21.50 -1.02 22.85
N GLY A 20 -22.34 -1.41 21.89
CA GLY A 20 -23.29 -0.54 21.21
C GLY A 20 -22.82 0.09 19.90
N TYR A 21 -21.55 -0.06 19.51
CA TYR A 21 -21.03 0.41 18.24
C TYR A 21 -21.24 -0.60 17.10
N TRP A 22 -21.08 -0.14 15.85
CA TRP A 22 -21.17 -1.01 14.67
C TRP A 22 -19.78 -1.49 14.25
N ALA A 23 -19.63 -2.79 14.04
CA ALA A 23 -18.42 -3.42 13.52
C ALA A 23 -18.71 -4.17 12.22
N PHE A 24 -17.76 -4.20 11.30
CA PHE A 24 -17.86 -5.00 10.08
C PHE A 24 -17.09 -6.32 10.27
N ILE A 25 -17.77 -7.44 10.03
CA ILE A 25 -17.16 -8.77 10.00
C ILE A 25 -17.03 -9.18 8.53
N PRO A 26 -15.81 -9.32 7.99
CA PRO A 26 -15.61 -9.77 6.62
C PRO A 26 -16.07 -11.23 6.45
N ALA A 27 -16.52 -11.57 5.25
CA ALA A 27 -16.74 -12.96 4.85
C ALA A 27 -15.39 -13.72 4.83
N PRO A 28 -15.38 -15.04 5.09
CA PRO A 28 -14.15 -15.82 5.03
C PRO A 28 -13.55 -15.79 3.61
N LEU A 29 -12.22 -15.85 3.55
CA LEU A 29 -11.46 -15.97 2.30
C LEU A 29 -11.09 -17.45 2.04
N PRO A 30 -11.00 -17.87 0.77
CA PRO A 30 -11.31 -17.10 -0.44
C PRO A 30 -12.83 -16.97 -0.67
N PRO A 31 -13.29 -15.89 -1.33
CA PRO A 31 -14.69 -15.81 -1.75
C PRO A 31 -14.96 -16.82 -2.87
N GLU A 32 -16.23 -17.18 -3.06
CA GLU A 32 -16.64 -17.93 -4.23
C GLU A 32 -16.53 -17.04 -5.48
N ILE A 33 -15.75 -17.49 -6.47
CA ILE A 33 -15.50 -16.77 -7.73
C ILE A 33 -16.23 -17.47 -8.86
N GLU A 34 -17.12 -16.74 -9.52
CA GLU A 34 -17.78 -17.20 -10.75
C GLU A 34 -16.85 -16.96 -11.95
N TRP A 35 -16.29 -18.04 -12.49
CA TRP A 35 -15.36 -18.01 -13.64
C TRP A 35 -16.08 -17.79 -14.97
N THR A 36 -16.59 -16.58 -15.15
CA THR A 36 -17.24 -16.16 -16.40
C THR A 36 -16.21 -15.96 -17.51
N THR A 37 -16.62 -16.13 -18.78
CA THR A 37 -15.76 -15.88 -19.94
C THR A 37 -15.14 -14.47 -19.91
N PRO A 38 -15.87 -13.38 -19.59
CA PRO A 38 -15.26 -12.04 -19.47
C PRO A 38 -14.16 -11.96 -18.41
N LEU A 39 -14.35 -12.61 -17.25
CA LEU A 39 -13.34 -12.63 -16.19
C LEU A 39 -12.07 -13.37 -16.64
N ILE A 40 -12.23 -14.51 -17.29
CA ILE A 40 -11.12 -15.31 -17.83
C ILE A 40 -10.34 -14.52 -18.89
N LEU A 41 -11.05 -13.82 -19.79
CA LEU A 41 -10.42 -12.98 -20.80
C LEU A 41 -9.65 -11.82 -20.17
N ALA A 42 -10.23 -11.15 -19.17
CA ALA A 42 -9.56 -10.07 -18.45
C ALA A 42 -8.30 -10.55 -17.70
N LEU A 43 -8.35 -11.74 -17.08
CA LEU A 43 -7.19 -12.36 -16.44
C LEU A 43 -6.09 -12.67 -17.46
N SER A 44 -6.45 -13.29 -18.59
CA SER A 44 -5.51 -13.60 -19.68
C SER A 44 -4.85 -12.35 -20.25
N ASP A 45 -5.62 -11.26 -20.43
CA ASP A 45 -5.09 -9.99 -20.89
C ASP A 45 -4.13 -9.37 -19.86
N ALA A 46 -4.46 -9.42 -18.57
CA ALA A 46 -3.58 -8.94 -17.50
C ALA A 46 -2.27 -9.73 -17.43
N ASP A 47 -2.32 -11.06 -17.49
CA ASP A 47 -1.14 -11.93 -17.49
C ASP A 47 -0.23 -11.65 -18.69
N ARG A 48 -0.82 -11.39 -19.87
CA ARG A 48 -0.07 -11.03 -21.09
C ARG A 48 0.65 -9.71 -20.93
N GLU A 49 -0.01 -8.66 -20.43
CA GLU A 49 0.64 -7.35 -20.23
C GLU A 49 1.71 -7.40 -19.14
N LEU A 50 1.49 -8.16 -18.06
CA LEU A 50 2.49 -8.38 -17.03
C LEU A 50 3.73 -9.11 -17.60
N SER A 51 3.53 -10.15 -18.40
CA SER A 51 4.61 -10.89 -19.04
C SER A 51 5.43 -10.03 -20.01
N LYS A 52 4.77 -9.14 -20.76
CA LYS A 52 5.45 -8.14 -21.60
C LYS A 52 6.33 -7.22 -20.75
N LEU A 53 5.82 -6.71 -19.62
CA LEU A 53 6.59 -5.88 -18.70
C LEU A 53 7.80 -6.62 -18.15
N THR A 54 7.62 -7.86 -17.67
CA THR A 54 8.73 -8.69 -17.15
C THR A 54 9.80 -8.92 -18.22
N THR A 55 9.40 -9.17 -19.46
CA THR A 55 10.33 -9.40 -20.57
C THR A 55 11.12 -8.12 -20.91
N LEU A 56 10.45 -6.97 -20.98
CA LEU A 56 11.11 -5.68 -21.27
C LEU A 56 12.07 -5.29 -20.14
N ALA A 57 11.66 -5.45 -18.88
CA ALA A 57 12.48 -5.13 -17.72
C ALA A 57 13.68 -6.07 -17.59
N GLY A 58 13.50 -7.38 -17.84
CA GLY A 58 14.55 -8.39 -17.75
C GLY A 58 15.64 -8.26 -18.83
N ASN A 59 15.31 -7.69 -19.98
CA ASN A 59 16.28 -7.40 -21.05
C ASN A 59 17.12 -6.13 -20.79
N PHE A 60 16.79 -5.34 -19.77
CA PHE A 60 17.53 -4.13 -19.45
C PHE A 60 18.77 -4.45 -18.60
N PRO A 61 19.97 -3.96 -18.94
CA PRO A 61 21.21 -4.34 -18.24
C PRO A 61 21.24 -3.99 -16.75
N PHE A 62 20.48 -2.96 -16.34
CA PHE A 62 20.46 -2.46 -14.97
C PHE A 62 19.03 -2.21 -14.48
N PRO A 63 18.22 -3.26 -14.23
CA PRO A 63 16.77 -3.11 -13.98
C PRO A 63 16.43 -2.15 -12.84
N HIS A 64 17.30 -2.05 -11.82
CA HIS A 64 17.16 -1.13 -10.69
C HIS A 64 17.10 0.34 -11.10
N LEU A 65 17.77 0.75 -12.19
CA LEU A 65 17.70 2.13 -12.69
C LEU A 65 16.32 2.48 -13.24
N LEU A 66 15.52 1.48 -13.61
CA LEU A 66 14.13 1.66 -14.02
C LEU A 66 13.18 1.54 -12.83
N THR A 67 13.35 0.54 -11.95
CA THR A 67 12.40 0.29 -10.86
C THR A 67 12.35 1.41 -9.84
N GLN A 68 13.49 2.00 -9.50
CA GLN A 68 13.61 3.03 -8.46
C GLN A 68 12.75 4.30 -8.77
N PRO A 69 12.79 4.89 -9.97
CA PRO A 69 11.87 5.97 -10.36
C PRO A 69 10.39 5.56 -10.37
N PHE A 70 10.06 4.34 -10.81
CA PHE A 70 8.67 3.87 -10.83
C PHE A 70 8.11 3.68 -9.42
N MET A 71 8.90 3.15 -8.48
CA MET A 71 8.50 3.02 -7.08
C MET A 71 8.19 4.37 -6.43
N ARG A 72 9.02 5.39 -6.68
CA ARG A 72 8.78 6.77 -6.20
C ARG A 72 7.54 7.39 -6.82
N ARG A 73 7.34 7.18 -8.12
CA ARG A 73 6.13 7.63 -8.81
C ARG A 73 4.89 6.97 -8.22
N GLU A 74 4.94 5.67 -7.94
CA GLU A 74 3.83 4.95 -7.32
C GLU A 74 3.57 5.45 -5.90
N ALA A 75 4.60 5.66 -5.09
CA ALA A 75 4.46 6.23 -3.74
C ALA A 75 3.76 7.59 -3.76
N VAL A 76 4.14 8.48 -4.69
CA VAL A 76 3.49 9.80 -4.88
C VAL A 76 2.03 9.65 -5.30
N LEU A 77 1.74 8.76 -6.25
CA LEU A 77 0.38 8.56 -6.77
C LEU A 77 -0.54 7.92 -5.74
N SER A 78 -0.06 6.89 -5.03
CA SER A 78 -0.79 6.18 -3.98
C SER A 78 -1.09 7.12 -2.81
N SER A 79 -0.09 7.86 -2.32
CA SER A 79 -0.29 8.80 -1.22
C SER A 79 -1.22 9.95 -1.57
N ARG A 80 -1.26 10.37 -2.85
CA ARG A 80 -2.20 11.40 -3.32
C ARG A 80 -3.66 10.95 -3.21
N ILE A 81 -3.95 9.65 -3.36
CA ILE A 81 -5.31 9.10 -3.15
C ILE A 81 -5.74 9.30 -1.69
N GLU A 82 -4.78 9.17 -0.77
CA GLU A 82 -4.99 9.40 0.68
C GLU A 82 -4.97 10.88 1.08
N GLY A 83 -4.73 11.78 0.11
CA GLY A 83 -4.86 13.23 0.28
C GLY A 83 -3.56 14.01 0.43
N THR A 84 -2.39 13.36 0.27
CA THR A 84 -1.11 14.09 0.31
C THR A 84 -0.94 15.02 -0.87
N ARG A 85 -0.26 16.15 -0.64
CA ARG A 85 0.10 17.14 -1.65
C ARG A 85 1.61 17.21 -1.82
N ALA A 86 2.16 16.15 -2.42
CA ALA A 86 3.57 16.08 -2.79
C ALA A 86 3.72 15.76 -4.29
N SER A 87 4.77 16.31 -4.91
CA SER A 87 5.21 15.95 -6.25
C SER A 87 6.44 15.04 -6.20
N LEU A 88 6.77 14.44 -7.34
CA LEU A 88 8.00 13.67 -7.49
C LEU A 88 9.25 14.53 -7.31
N VAL A 89 9.18 15.81 -7.70
CA VAL A 89 10.28 16.77 -7.51
C VAL A 89 10.48 17.06 -6.02
N ASP A 90 9.39 17.24 -5.27
CA ASP A 90 9.46 17.46 -3.82
C ASP A 90 10.09 16.26 -3.11
N LEU A 91 9.73 15.04 -3.52
CA LEU A 91 10.33 13.81 -3.01
C LEU A 91 11.83 13.72 -3.30
N TYR A 92 12.27 13.98 -4.53
CA TYR A 92 13.70 13.96 -4.86
C TYR A 92 14.48 15.06 -4.15
N ASN A 93 13.88 16.25 -4.00
CA ASN A 93 14.45 17.33 -3.21
C ASN A 93 14.60 16.87 -1.77
N TYR A 94 13.57 16.24 -1.18
CA TYR A 94 13.64 15.70 0.17
C TYR A 94 14.75 14.66 0.34
N GLU A 95 14.86 13.71 -0.59
CA GLU A 95 15.88 12.65 -0.55
C GLU A 95 17.31 13.21 -0.70
N SER A 96 17.49 14.25 -1.50
CA SER A 96 18.80 14.92 -1.68
C SER A 96 19.13 15.95 -0.59
N ALA A 97 18.11 16.55 0.03
CA ALA A 97 18.20 17.64 0.99
C ALA A 97 18.34 17.18 2.44
N GLN A 98 18.99 16.04 2.73
CA GLN A 98 19.40 15.67 4.10
C GLN A 98 20.23 16.77 4.83
N LEU A 99 20.55 17.89 4.17
CA LEU A 99 21.32 19.04 4.66
C LEU A 99 20.61 20.42 4.55
N SER A 100 19.31 20.50 4.22
CA SER A 100 18.62 21.80 4.06
C SER A 100 17.83 22.21 5.31
N PHE A 101 18.00 23.46 5.76
CA PHE A 101 17.34 24.10 6.92
C PHE A 101 15.82 24.29 6.82
N LEU A 102 15.16 23.76 5.78
CA LEU A 102 13.71 23.86 5.63
C LEU A 102 13.08 22.60 6.20
N GLU A 103 12.23 22.76 7.23
CA GLU A 103 11.44 21.64 7.72
C GLU A 103 10.63 21.04 6.57
N PRO A 104 10.76 19.74 6.31
CA PRO A 104 9.97 19.11 5.28
C PRO A 104 8.48 19.19 5.61
N THR A 105 7.64 19.33 4.60
CA THR A 105 6.20 19.18 4.81
C THR A 105 5.89 17.74 5.22
N ASP A 106 4.94 17.58 6.15
CA ASP A 106 4.47 16.26 6.61
C ASP A 106 4.06 15.35 5.42
N ASP A 107 3.49 15.95 4.37
CA ASP A 107 3.07 15.24 3.15
C ASP A 107 4.24 14.59 2.39
N VAL A 108 5.39 15.26 2.28
CA VAL A 108 6.55 14.70 1.56
C VAL A 108 7.22 13.61 2.40
N ARG A 109 7.23 13.76 3.73
CA ARG A 109 7.69 12.73 4.66
C ARG A 109 6.82 11.46 4.56
N GLU A 110 5.50 11.59 4.47
CA GLU A 110 4.59 10.45 4.26
C GLU A 110 4.90 9.69 2.97
N VAL A 111 5.11 10.40 1.86
CA VAL A 111 5.51 9.78 0.59
C VAL A 111 6.89 9.10 0.71
N HIS A 112 7.84 9.73 1.39
CA HIS A 112 9.17 9.15 1.60
C HIS A 112 9.11 7.88 2.45
N ASN A 113 8.33 7.89 3.53
CA ASN A 113 8.09 6.72 4.37
C ASN A 113 7.47 5.56 3.58
N TYR A 114 6.58 5.86 2.62
CA TYR A 114 6.05 4.84 1.72
C TYR A 114 7.17 4.14 0.95
N VAL A 115 8.09 4.90 0.34
CA VAL A 115 9.24 4.34 -0.39
C VAL A 115 10.09 3.47 0.53
N LEU A 116 10.45 3.98 1.72
CA LEU A 116 11.24 3.22 2.70
C LEU A 116 10.53 1.96 3.20
N ALA A 117 9.22 2.01 3.38
CA ALA A 117 8.42 0.87 3.82
C ALA A 117 8.31 -0.20 2.72
N LEU A 118 8.19 0.21 1.45
CA LEU A 118 8.16 -0.68 0.30
C LEU A 118 9.51 -1.36 0.07
N ASP A 119 10.62 -0.59 0.06
CA ASP A 119 11.98 -1.14 -0.06
C ASP A 119 12.25 -2.16 1.05
N TYR A 120 11.95 -1.78 2.31
CA TYR A 120 12.08 -2.71 3.44
C TYR A 120 11.24 -3.97 3.26
N GLY A 121 9.99 -3.84 2.82
CA GLY A 121 9.09 -4.98 2.60
C GLY A 121 9.66 -5.95 1.57
N LEU A 122 10.20 -5.43 0.46
CA LEU A 122 10.81 -6.21 -0.61
C LEU A 122 12.06 -6.96 -0.12
N GLU A 123 12.97 -6.28 0.57
CA GLU A 123 14.16 -6.92 1.17
C GLU A 123 13.76 -7.98 2.21
N ARG A 124 12.74 -7.67 3.02
CA ARG A 124 12.31 -8.56 4.10
C ARG A 124 11.68 -9.86 3.59
N LEU A 125 11.09 -9.84 2.39
CA LEU A 125 10.50 -11.02 1.75
C LEU A 125 11.51 -12.12 1.45
N GLU A 126 12.81 -11.81 1.37
CA GLU A 126 13.87 -12.82 1.22
C GLU A 126 13.96 -13.78 2.41
N THR A 127 13.49 -13.34 3.60
CA THR A 127 13.65 -14.08 4.86
C THR A 127 12.35 -14.26 5.64
N LEU A 128 11.28 -13.55 5.27
CA LEU A 128 9.99 -13.60 5.95
C LEU A 128 8.87 -13.64 4.89
N PRO A 129 8.04 -14.70 4.84
CA PRO A 129 6.93 -14.74 3.91
C PRO A 129 5.88 -13.67 4.21
N VAL A 130 5.00 -13.42 3.24
CA VAL A 130 3.82 -12.56 3.42
C VAL A 130 3.03 -13.05 4.63
N SER A 131 3.01 -12.20 5.66
CA SER A 131 2.48 -12.55 6.97
C SER A 131 2.02 -11.30 7.70
N LEU A 132 1.20 -11.47 8.74
CA LEU A 132 0.79 -10.36 9.60
C LEU A 132 1.99 -9.66 10.26
N ARG A 133 3.08 -10.40 10.49
CA ARG A 133 4.33 -9.82 10.98
C ARG A 133 4.92 -8.86 9.97
N LEU A 134 5.08 -9.27 8.71
CA LEU A 134 5.60 -8.41 7.64
C LEU A 134 4.75 -7.14 7.49
N ILE A 135 3.43 -7.30 7.43
CA ILE A 135 2.49 -6.17 7.29
C ILE A 135 2.66 -5.16 8.45
N ARG A 136 2.84 -5.66 9.68
CA ARG A 136 3.07 -4.80 10.85
C ARG A 136 4.43 -4.09 10.80
N GLU A 137 5.48 -4.77 10.37
CA GLU A 137 6.82 -4.17 10.21
C GLU A 137 6.79 -3.05 9.15
N ILE A 138 6.12 -3.27 8.00
CA ILE A 138 5.93 -2.25 6.95
C ILE A 138 5.08 -1.09 7.47
N HIS A 139 3.96 -1.36 8.13
CA HIS A 139 3.08 -0.33 8.69
C HIS A 139 3.80 0.54 9.73
N ALA A 140 4.68 -0.03 10.55
CA ALA A 140 5.45 0.74 11.53
C ALA A 140 6.32 1.82 10.85
N ARG A 141 6.98 1.45 9.74
CA ARG A 141 7.82 2.37 8.95
C ARG A 141 6.99 3.43 8.24
N LEU A 142 5.85 3.05 7.67
CA LEU A 142 4.95 3.99 6.99
C LEU A 142 4.53 5.13 7.92
N MET A 143 4.27 4.81 9.19
CA MET A 143 3.73 5.73 10.20
C MET A 143 4.79 6.52 10.98
N GLU A 144 6.08 6.40 10.64
CA GLU A 144 7.16 7.03 11.41
C GLU A 144 7.21 8.56 11.23
N GLY A 145 6.98 9.32 12.31
CA GLY A 145 7.14 10.79 12.29
C GLY A 145 6.15 11.53 11.40
N VAL A 146 5.03 10.90 11.03
CA VAL A 146 3.98 11.46 10.17
C VAL A 146 2.64 11.56 10.90
N ARG A 147 1.62 12.12 10.24
CA ARG A 147 0.27 12.24 10.82
C ARG A 147 -0.24 10.84 11.19
N GLY A 148 -0.75 10.71 12.41
CA GLY A 148 -1.19 9.42 12.97
C GLY A 148 -0.07 8.53 13.50
N GLY A 149 1.20 8.93 13.41
CA GLY A 149 2.34 8.17 13.97
C GLY A 149 2.31 8.00 15.50
N HIS A 150 1.57 8.85 16.21
CA HIS A 150 1.35 8.75 17.65
C HIS A 150 0.24 7.76 18.06
N LEU A 151 -0.45 7.14 17.09
CA LEU A 151 -1.49 6.15 17.34
C LEU A 151 -0.84 4.81 17.71
N THR A 152 -0.92 3.81 16.83
CA THR A 152 -0.37 2.48 17.07
C THR A 152 0.40 1.95 15.86
N PRO A 153 1.55 2.56 15.48
CA PRO A 153 2.41 2.05 14.42
C PRO A 153 2.74 0.57 14.61
N GLY A 154 2.63 -0.21 13.54
CA GLY A 154 2.91 -1.65 13.57
C GLY A 154 2.02 -2.49 14.49
N LYS A 155 0.85 -2.00 14.90
CA LYS A 155 -0.16 -2.80 15.61
C LYS A 155 -1.49 -2.73 14.88
N PHE A 156 -2.33 -3.74 15.10
CA PHE A 156 -3.73 -3.65 14.72
C PHE A 156 -4.43 -2.65 15.62
N SER A 157 -5.41 -1.95 15.07
CA SER A 157 -6.27 -1.07 15.85
C SER A 157 -6.91 -1.87 16.98
N GLU A 158 -6.66 -1.44 18.22
CA GLU A 158 -7.37 -1.94 19.39
C GLU A 158 -8.69 -1.17 19.52
N THR A 159 -9.78 -1.87 19.86
CA THR A 159 -11.12 -1.28 20.04
C THR A 159 -11.30 -0.66 21.42
#